data_AF-A0A7X6D4R3-F1
#
_entry.id   AF-A0A7X6D4R3-F1
#
_cell.length_a   1.000
_cell.length_b   1.000
_cell.length_c   1.000
_cell.angle_alpha   90.00
_cell.angle_beta   90.00
_cell.angle_gamma   90.00
#
_symmetry.space_group_name_H-M   'P 1'
#
loop_
_entity.id
_entity.type
_entity.pdbx_description
1 polymer ?
#
loop_
_entity_poly.entity_id
_entity_poly.type
_entity_poly.pdbx_seq_one_letter_code
_entity_poly.pdbx_strand_id
1 'polypeptide(L)' 'MSSPPVGGAGSSPEPNWYADPSIPGYIRFWSGSGWVPGTSRPEPPPGQAPPAPPGYARPEPAAEP' A
#
# COMPACT_ATOMS: atom_id res chain seq x y z
N MET A 1 -10.30 6.76 -30.85
CA MET A 1 -9.99 7.38 -29.55
C MET A 1 -9.38 6.29 -28.66
N SER A 2 -8.08 6.33 -28.40
CA SER A 2 -7.39 5.31 -27.59
C SER A 2 -6.90 5.91 -26.28
N SER A 3 -7.43 5.38 -25.18
CA SER A 3 -6.68 5.19 -23.92
C SER A 3 -7.44 4.14 -23.08
N PRO A 4 -7.04 2.86 -23.09
CA PRO A 4 -7.31 1.95 -21.98
C PRO A 4 -6.04 1.75 -21.13
N PRO A 5 -6.10 1.25 -19.87
CA PRO A 5 -7.13 1.37 -18.83
C PRO A 5 -6.52 1.90 -17.50
N VAL A 6 -7.17 2.83 -16.77
CA VAL A 6 -6.72 3.16 -15.41
C VAL A 6 -7.32 2.17 -14.41
N GLY A 7 -6.59 1.08 -14.16
CA GLY A 7 -6.76 0.20 -12.97
C GLY A 7 -8.00 -0.69 -12.98
N GLY A 8 -7.79 -2.00 -13.20
CA GLY A 8 -8.84 -3.00 -13.20
C GLY A 8 -9.63 -3.08 -11.89
N ALA A 9 -10.89 -2.66 -11.92
CA ALA A 9 -11.89 -3.01 -10.93
C ALA A 9 -12.52 -4.36 -11.31
N GLY A 10 -11.78 -5.46 -11.09
CA GLY A 10 -12.28 -6.82 -11.28
C GLY A 10 -12.15 -7.71 -10.05
N SER A 11 -11.23 -7.36 -9.15
CA SER A 11 -11.06 -8.00 -7.84
C SER A 11 -10.54 -6.92 -6.91
N SER A 12 -11.22 -6.67 -5.80
CA SER A 12 -10.67 -5.78 -4.77
C SER A 12 -9.29 -6.30 -4.39
N PRO A 13 -8.26 -5.44 -4.35
CA PRO A 13 -6.97 -5.82 -3.84
C PRO A 13 -7.10 -6.42 -2.43
N GLU A 14 -6.22 -7.34 -2.07
CA GLU A 14 -6.13 -7.83 -0.70
C GLU A 14 -5.71 -6.70 0.25
N PRO A 15 -6.00 -6.78 1.56
CA PRO A 15 -5.58 -5.76 2.50
C PRO A 15 -4.05 -5.60 2.55
N ASN A 16 -3.50 -4.56 1.93
CA ASN A 16 -2.05 -4.34 1.82
C ASN A 16 -1.69 -2.87 1.53
N TRP A 17 -0.40 -2.56 1.52
CA TRP A 17 0.16 -1.28 1.10
C TRP A 17 0.25 -1.18 -0.42
N TYR A 18 -0.33 -0.12 -0.98
CA TYR A 18 -0.36 0.16 -2.40
C TYR A 18 0.05 1.61 -2.66
N ALA A 19 0.52 1.93 -3.87
CA ALA A 19 0.82 3.29 -4.26
C ALA A 19 -0.43 4.19 -4.17
N ASP A 20 -0.28 5.38 -3.59
CA ASP A 20 -1.33 6.39 -3.53
C ASP A 20 -1.52 7.02 -4.92
N PRO A 21 -2.70 6.88 -5.55
CA PRO A 21 -2.94 7.50 -6.84
C PRO A 21 -3.04 9.04 -6.75
N SER A 22 -3.20 9.59 -5.54
CA SER A 22 -3.33 11.04 -5.33
C SER A 22 -1.98 11.74 -5.23
N ILE A 23 -0.95 11.06 -4.70
CA ILE A 23 0.38 11.62 -4.46
C ILE A 23 1.44 10.64 -4.98
N PRO A 24 2.21 11.00 -6.02
CA PRO A 24 3.27 10.14 -6.52
C PRO A 24 4.36 9.93 -5.47
N GLY A 25 4.86 8.70 -5.36
CA GLY A 25 5.88 8.33 -4.37
C GLY A 25 5.35 8.19 -2.95
N TYR A 26 4.04 8.12 -2.76
CA TYR A 26 3.40 7.79 -1.48
C TYR A 26 2.72 6.43 -1.58
N ILE A 27 2.60 5.75 -0.45
CA ILE A 27 1.83 4.54 -0.25
C ILE A 27 0.69 4.77 0.73
N ARG A 28 -0.40 4.02 0.53
CA ARG A 28 -1.59 3.99 1.39
C ARG A 28 -2.01 2.57 1.66
N PHE A 29 -2.64 2.37 2.81
CA PHE A 29 -3.16 1.05 3.17
C PHE A 29 -4.56 0.87 2.61
N TRP A 30 -4.74 -0.22 1.86
CA TRP A 30 -6.03 -0.73 1.44
C TRP A 30 -6.48 -1.81 2.44
N SER A 31 -7.73 -1.75 2.87
CA SER A 31 -8.32 -2.67 3.86
C SER A 31 -9.03 -3.88 3.26
N GLY A 32 -8.98 -4.07 1.94
CA GLY A 32 -9.78 -5.07 1.22
C GLY A 32 -11.14 -4.53 0.75
N SER A 33 -11.68 -3.51 1.42
CA SER A 33 -12.94 -2.85 1.04
C SER A 33 -12.78 -1.36 0.73
N GLY A 34 -11.69 -0.73 1.19
CA GLY A 34 -11.48 0.71 1.05
C GLY A 34 -10.09 1.18 1.48
N TRP A 35 -9.71 2.38 1.05
CA TRP A 35 -8.50 3.07 1.53
C TRP A 35 -8.70 3.56 2.96
N VAL A 36 -7.74 3.28 3.85
CA VAL A 36 -7.83 3.71 5.25
C VAL A 36 -7.30 5.14 5.41
N PRO A 37 -8.10 6.10 5.92
CA PRO A 37 -7.63 7.47 6.17
C PRO A 37 -6.54 7.50 7.25
N GLY A 38 -5.60 8.44 7.14
CA GLY A 38 -4.46 8.54 8.06
C GLY A 38 -3.32 7.54 7.82
N THR A 39 -3.43 6.68 6.80
CA THR A 39 -2.36 5.73 6.43
C THR A 39 -1.44 6.21 5.32
N SER A 40 -1.74 7.35 4.68
CA SER A 40 -0.90 7.88 3.59
C SER A 40 0.47 8.30 4.10
N ARG A 41 1.52 7.76 3.49
CA ARG A 41 2.91 8.02 3.88
C ARG A 41 3.86 7.85 2.69
N PRO A 42 5.07 8.41 2.75
CA PRO A 42 6.06 8.24 1.68
C PRO A 42 6.34 6.77 1.40
N GLU A 43 6.52 6.43 0.13
CA GLU A 43 6.97 5.10 -0.28
C GLU A 43 8.38 4.87 0.29
N PRO A 44 8.62 3.73 0.96
CA PRO A 44 9.95 3.40 1.45
C PRO A 44 10.94 3.25 0.30
N PRO A 45 12.24 3.50 0.54
CA PRO A 45 13.26 3.31 -0.47
C PRO A 45 13.25 1.88 -1.04
N PRO A 46 13.63 1.69 -2.32
CA PRO A 46 13.72 0.36 -2.91
C PRO A 46 14.66 -0.54 -2.08
N GLY A 47 14.13 -1.66 -1.62
CA GLY A 47 14.83 -2.60 -0.73
C GLY A 47 14.43 -2.50 0.75
N GLN A 48 13.64 -1.50 1.14
CA GLN A 48 13.08 -1.41 2.49
C GLN A 48 11.64 -1.92 2.51
N ALA A 49 11.33 -2.78 3.49
CA ALA A 49 9.99 -3.34 3.62
C ALA A 49 8.96 -2.23 3.86
N PRO A 50 7.74 -2.34 3.26
CA PRO A 50 6.66 -1.44 3.60
C PRO A 50 6.38 -1.55 5.10
N PRO A 51 6.12 -0.42 5.79
CA PRO A 51 6.00 -0.48 7.23
C PRO A 51 4.74 -1.26 7.62
N ALA A 52 4.67 -1.74 8.86
CA ALA A 52 3.54 -2.55 9.30
C ALA A 52 2.20 -1.85 9.02
N PRO A 53 1.18 -2.58 8.54
CA PRO A 53 -0.18 -2.04 8.48
C PRO A 53 -0.72 -1.70 9.86
N PRO A 54 -1.51 -0.62 10.02
CA PRO A 54 -2.14 -0.31 11.30
C PRO A 54 -3.08 -1.47 11.70
N GLY A 55 -2.85 -2.05 12.89
CA GLY A 55 -3.63 -3.18 13.41
C GLY A 55 -3.15 -4.57 12.96
N TYR A 56 -2.25 -4.65 11.98
CA TYR A 56 -1.52 -5.88 11.63
C TYR A 56 -0.05 -5.64 11.96
N ALA A 57 0.35 -5.95 13.19
CA ALA A 57 1.77 -6.10 13.50
C ALA A 57 2.31 -7.20 12.57
N ARG A 58 3.00 -6.80 11.49
CA ARG A 58 3.86 -7.72 10.76
C ARG A 58 4.82 -8.30 11.80
N PRO A 59 5.03 -9.62 11.91
CA PRO A 59 6.17 -10.10 12.66
C PRO A 59 7.38 -9.45 11.99
N GLU A 60 8.03 -8.52 12.68
CA GLU A 60 9.34 -8.04 12.27
C GLU A 60 10.17 -9.31 12.05
N PRO A 61 10.82 -9.50 10.88
CA PRO A 61 12.00 -10.34 10.92
C PRO A 61 12.90 -9.62 11.92
N ALA A 62 13.03 -10.22 13.11
CA ALA A 62 13.90 -9.73 14.14
C ALA A 62 15.20 -9.34 13.44
N ALA A 63 15.61 -8.08 13.60
CA ALA A 63 17.00 -7.73 13.41
C ALA A 63 17.76 -8.59 14.43
N GLU A 64 18.13 -9.80 14.03
CA GLU A 64 18.97 -10.69 14.81
C GLU A 64 20.34 -10.00 14.97
N PRO A 65 20.84 -9.85 16.21
CA PRO A 65 22.15 -9.25 16.49
C PRO A 65 23.32 -10.14 16.04
#